data_AF-A0A9D6M623-F1
#
_entry.id   AF-A0A9D6M623-F1
#
_cell.length_a   1.000
_cell.length_b   1.000
_cell.length_c   1.000
_cell.angle_alpha   90.00
_cell.angle_beta   90.00
_cell.angle_gamma   90.00
#
_symmetry.space_group_name_H-M   'P 1'
#
loop_
_entity.id
_entity.type
_entity.pdbx_description
1 polymer ?
#
loop_
_entity_poly.entity_id
_entity_poly.type
_entity_poly.pdbx_seq_one_letter_code
_entity_poly.pdbx_strand_id
1 'polypeptide(L)' 'MPRKAQIVRKTKETDITLNLNLDGKGMYTIDTSIPFLDHMLSLFTKHGLFDLKI' A
#
# COMPACT_ATOMS: atom_id res chain seq x y z
N MET A 1 20.92 0.13 3.26
CA MET A 1 19.88 -0.92 3.36
C MET A 1 18.62 -0.42 2.66
N PRO A 2 17.93 -1.23 1.85
CA PRO A 2 16.68 -0.81 1.19
C PRO A 2 15.57 -0.57 2.23
N ARG A 3 14.84 0.56 2.13
CA ARG A 3 13.72 0.88 3.03
C ARG A 3 12.42 0.23 2.52
N LYS A 4 12.36 -1.09 2.62
CA LYS A 4 11.25 -1.92 2.13
C LYS A 4 10.70 -2.82 3.24
N ALA A 5 9.39 -3.03 3.23
CA ALA A 5 8.72 -3.93 4.17
C ALA A 5 7.58 -4.69 3.47
N GLN A 6 7.40 -5.95 3.88
CA GLN A 6 6.25 -6.77 3.54
C GLN A 6 5.58 -7.25 4.83
N ILE A 7 4.26 -7.06 4.93
CA ILE A 7 3.47 -7.41 6.10
C ILE A 7 2.25 -8.19 5.65
N VAL A 8 1.99 -9.31 6.31
CA VAL A 8 0.74 -10.06 6.19
C VAL A 8 0.06 -10.04 7.55
N ARG A 9 -1.19 -9.60 7.60
CA ARG A 9 -1.98 -9.51 8.83
C ARG A 9 -3.37 -10.09 8.58
N LYS A 10 -3.71 -11.09 9.38
CA LYS A 10 -5.02 -11.74 9.35
C LYS A 10 -5.68 -11.66 10.71
N THR A 11 -6.93 -11.21 10.74
CA THR A 11 -7.80 -11.24 11.91
C THR A 11 -9.13 -11.91 11.54
N LYS A 12 -10.11 -11.89 12.44
CA LYS A 12 -11.46 -12.41 12.13
C LYS A 12 -12.21 -11.50 11.15
N GLU A 13 -11.89 -10.23 11.14
CA GLU A 13 -12.57 -9.17 10.39
C GLU A 13 -11.91 -8.87 9.05
N THR A 14 -10.58 -8.99 8.97
CA THR A 14 -9.80 -8.54 7.80
C THR A 14 -8.64 -9.48 7.49
N ASP A 15 -8.29 -9.58 6.21
CA ASP A 15 -7.11 -10.27 5.70
C ASP A 15 -6.35 -9.29 4.79
N ILE A 16 -5.15 -8.88 5.20
CA ILE A 16 -4.41 -7.77 4.59
C ILE A 16 -3.00 -8.23 4.22
N THR A 17 -2.60 -7.98 2.98
CA THR A 17 -1.23 -8.18 2.50
C THR A 17 -0.68 -6.86 1.98
N LEU A 18 0.33 -6.31 2.66
CA LEU A 18 0.96 -5.04 2.30
C LEU A 18 2.41 -5.24 1.87
N ASN A 19 2.79 -4.60 0.77
CA ASN A 19 4.18 -4.40 0.37
C ASN A 19 4.44 -2.91 0.17
N LEU A 20 5.43 -2.37 0.88
CA LEU A 20 5.77 -0.95 0.85
C LEU A 20 7.27 -0.77 0.57
N ASN A 21 7.55 0.09 -0.41
CA ASN A 21 8.88 0.61 -0.70
C ASN A 21 8.89 2.13 -0.48
N LEU A 22 9.66 2.60 0.51
CA LEU A 22 9.77 4.04 0.78
C LEU A 22 10.65 4.78 -0.25
N ASP A 23 11.53 4.05 -0.95
CA ASP A 23 12.40 4.57 -2.02
C ASP A 23 11.82 4.16 -3.39
N GLY A 24 10.57 4.54 -3.63
CA GLY A 24 9.79 4.14 -4.81
C GLY A 24 9.74 5.19 -5.91
N LYS A 25 8.78 5.01 -6.82
CA LYS A 25 8.50 5.94 -7.94
C LYS A 25 7.02 6.35 -8.00
N GLY A 26 6.24 6.07 -6.96
CA GLY A 26 4.80 6.31 -6.95
C GLY A 26 3.99 5.22 -7.65
N MET A 27 4.51 3.99 -7.74
CA MET A 27 3.78 2.86 -8.34
C MET A 27 2.83 2.24 -7.32
N TYR A 28 1.61 1.91 -7.71
CA TYR A 28 0.68 1.31 -6.78
C TYR A 28 -0.25 0.25 -7.40
N THR A 29 -0.68 -0.68 -6.56
CA THR A 29 -1.79 -1.61 -6.82
C THR A 29 -2.58 -1.70 -5.52
N ILE A 30 -3.80 -1.15 -5.52
CA ILE A 30 -4.58 -0.91 -4.30
C ILE A 30 -5.97 -1.48 -4.52
N ASP A 31 -6.37 -2.41 -3.68
CA ASP A 31 -7.73 -2.96 -3.62
C ASP A 31 -8.10 -3.28 -2.18
N THR A 32 -8.68 -2.29 -1.50
CA THR A 32 -9.25 -2.48 -0.16
C THR A 32 -10.76 -2.75 -0.22
N SER A 33 -11.34 -2.95 -1.40
CA SER A 33 -12.79 -2.99 -1.65
C SER A 33 -13.57 -1.74 -1.19
N ILE A 34 -12.89 -0.64 -0.88
CA ILE A 34 -13.49 0.63 -0.43
C ILE A 34 -12.98 1.73 -1.38
N PRO A 35 -13.76 2.12 -2.41
CA PRO A 35 -13.26 2.96 -3.50
C PRO A 35 -12.67 4.30 -3.05
N PHE A 36 -13.23 4.91 -2.01
CA PHE A 36 -12.71 6.16 -1.47
C PHE A 36 -11.35 5.97 -0.79
N LEU A 37 -11.16 4.87 -0.06
CA LEU A 37 -9.89 4.55 0.57
C LEU A 37 -8.82 4.23 -0.47
N ASP A 38 -9.18 3.48 -1.52
CA ASP A 38 -8.30 3.19 -2.65
C ASP A 38 -7.81 4.50 -3.30
N HIS A 39 -8.73 5.45 -3.51
CA HIS A 39 -8.39 6.77 -4.01
C HIS A 39 -7.42 7.51 -3.08
N MET A 40 -7.67 7.56 -1.77
CA MET A 40 -6.78 8.22 -0.81
C MET A 40 -5.38 7.59 -0.78
N LEU A 41 -5.29 6.26 -0.78
CA LEU A 41 -4.01 5.55 -0.78
C LEU A 41 -3.25 5.72 -2.11
N SER A 42 -3.96 5.87 -3.23
CA SER A 42 -3.35 6.18 -4.53
C SER A 42 -2.66 7.55 -4.51
N LEU A 43 -3.32 8.57 -3.93
CA LEU A 43 -2.75 9.91 -3.77
C LEU A 43 -1.56 9.89 -2.81
N PHE A 44 -1.69 9.21 -1.66
CA PHE A 44 -0.60 9.02 -0.70
C PHE A 44 0.63 8.41 -1.37
N THR A 45 0.44 7.36 -2.18
CA THR A 45 1.54 6.68 -2.86
C THR A 45 2.17 7.55 -3.93
N LYS A 46 1.35 8.21 -4.76
CA LYS A 46 1.82 9.02 -5.88
C LYS A 46 2.59 10.25 -5.43
N HIS A 47 2.08 10.97 -4.44
CA HIS A 47 2.69 12.20 -3.95
C HIS A 47 3.82 11.95 -2.94
N GLY A 48 3.80 10.81 -2.25
CA GLY A 48 4.89 10.36 -1.38
C GLY A 48 6.06 9.70 -2.12
N LEU A 49 5.92 9.41 -3.42
CA LEU A 49 6.88 8.64 -4.23
C LEU A 49 7.18 7.25 -3.65
N PHE A 50 6.22 6.66 -2.95
CA PHE A 50 6.33 5.29 -2.46
C PHE A 50 5.95 4.30 -3.56
N ASP A 51 6.36 3.04 -3.43
CA ASP A 51 5.65 1.97 -4.13
C ASP A 51 4.81 1.19 -3.12
N LEU A 52 3.52 1.03 -3.39
CA LEU A 52 2.56 0.39 -2.48
C LEU A 52 1.75 -0.69 -3.20
N LYS A 53 1.72 -1.89 -2.63
CA LYS A 53 0.74 -2.91 -2.97
C LYS A 53 -0.05 -3.26 -1.72
N ILE A 54 -1.37 -3.12 -1.77
CA ILE A 54 -2.29 -3.48 -0.67
C ILE A 54 -3.65 -3.91 -1.20
#